data_AF-A0A936KM04-F1
#
_entry.id   AF-A0A936KM04-F1
#
_cell.length_a   1.000
_cell.length_b   1.000
_cell.length_c   1.000
_cell.angle_alpha   90.00
_cell.angle_beta   90.00
_cell.angle_gamma   90.00
#
_symmetry.space_group_name_H-M   'P 1'
#
loop_
_entity.id
_entity.type
_entity.pdbx_description
1 polymer ?
#
loop_
_entity_poly.entity_id
_entity_poly.type
_entity_poly.pdbx_seq_one_letter_code
_entity_poly.pdbx_strand_id
1 'polypeptide(L)'
;MLLLLLVRRREFDGVIDGIVYAGMAGAGFAFSENILYLGHAYAEYGNEGLGATFILRCLMAPFAHPLFTACIGIGLGLAASVARTVWGKFGYAALGYACAMLLHAVWNLSATLDAYFEVYLIVQVPLFIGFLALLFLLKRREGETIRRQLTAYADHGWFTYPEVAMLASVPARRQAKQWAHAWIGERGERAMEAFQSQASDLALLRQRMTRQAAEPDAVIREQELLEAIAAHRAELLAAAHTPTLGR
;
A
#
# COMPACT_ATOMS: atom_id res chain seq x y z
N MET A 1 10.58 3.59 -11.66
CA MET A 1 10.13 2.20 -11.35
C MET A 1 11.13 1.13 -11.76
N LEU A 2 11.64 1.11 -13.00
CA LEU A 2 12.64 0.11 -13.44
C LEU A 2 13.88 0.06 -12.54
N LEU A 3 14.38 1.20 -12.08
CA LEU A 3 15.51 1.28 -11.15
C LEU A 3 15.19 0.73 -9.74
N LEU A 4 13.96 0.95 -9.23
CA LEU A 4 13.49 0.37 -7.96
C LEU A 4 13.34 -1.15 -8.05
N LEU A 5 12.82 -1.67 -9.18
CA LEU A 5 12.76 -3.10 -9.45
C LEU A 5 14.14 -3.77 -9.57
N LEU A 6 15.16 -3.03 -10.01
CA LEU A 6 16.52 -3.53 -10.13
C LEU A 6 17.27 -3.51 -8.80
N VAL A 7 17.05 -2.49 -7.96
CA VAL A 7 17.78 -2.28 -6.70
C VAL A 7 17.09 -2.95 -5.49
N ARG A 8 15.76 -3.10 -5.49
CA ARG A 8 14.99 -3.63 -4.34
C ARG A 8 14.13 -4.84 -4.67
N ARG A 9 14.70 -5.86 -5.33
CA ARG A 9 14.02 -7.13 -5.66
C ARG A 9 13.44 -7.88 -4.46
N ARG A 10 13.95 -7.62 -3.25
CA ARG A 10 13.51 -8.26 -2.00
C ARG A 10 12.29 -7.60 -1.33
N GLU A 11 11.88 -6.41 -1.78
CA GLU A 11 10.72 -5.68 -1.23
C GLU A 11 9.48 -5.74 -2.16
N PHE A 12 9.57 -6.48 -3.26
CA PHE A 12 8.53 -6.52 -4.31
C PHE A 12 7.85 -7.88 -4.32
N ASP A 13 7.09 -8.16 -3.27
CA ASP A 13 6.50 -9.49 -3.03
C ASP A 13 5.06 -9.61 -3.57
N GLY A 14 4.44 -8.51 -4.03
CA GLY A 14 3.09 -8.57 -4.60
C GLY A 14 2.59 -7.37 -5.41
N VAL A 15 1.37 -7.52 -5.93
CA VAL A 15 0.65 -6.49 -6.69
C VAL A 15 0.39 -5.23 -5.85
N ILE A 16 0.17 -5.37 -4.55
CA ILE A 16 -0.06 -4.24 -3.64
C ILE A 16 1.19 -3.35 -3.59
N ASP A 17 2.37 -3.93 -3.43
CA ASP A 17 3.63 -3.17 -3.39
C ASP A 17 3.83 -2.42 -4.71
N GLY A 18 3.59 -3.10 -5.83
CA GLY A 18 3.64 -2.49 -7.15
C GLY A 18 2.71 -1.30 -7.31
N ILE A 19 1.47 -1.41 -6.83
CA ILE A 19 0.51 -0.30 -6.83
C ILE A 19 0.99 0.84 -5.91
N VAL A 20 1.47 0.54 -4.71
CA VAL A 20 1.91 1.56 -3.74
C VAL A 20 3.10 2.35 -4.26
N TYR A 21 4.15 1.68 -4.75
CA TYR A 21 5.31 2.35 -5.33
C TYR A 21 4.95 3.16 -6.58
N ALA A 22 4.11 2.61 -7.46
CA ALA A 22 3.68 3.32 -8.66
C ALA A 22 2.78 4.52 -8.34
N GLY A 23 1.90 4.39 -7.35
CA GLY A 23 1.04 5.45 -6.84
C GLY A 23 1.84 6.58 -6.21
N MET A 24 2.83 6.28 -5.35
CA MET A 24 3.73 7.29 -4.77
C MET A 24 4.54 8.02 -5.84
N ALA A 25 5.07 7.31 -6.83
CA ALA A 25 5.80 7.92 -7.94
C ALA A 25 4.88 8.82 -8.80
N GLY A 26 3.66 8.36 -9.09
CA GLY A 26 2.66 9.12 -9.85
C GLY A 26 2.19 10.38 -9.10
N ALA A 27 1.98 10.27 -7.78
CA ALA A 27 1.64 11.41 -6.93
C ALA A 27 2.77 12.45 -6.88
N GLY A 28 4.03 12.00 -6.75
CA GLY A 28 5.19 12.89 -6.81
C GLY A 28 5.32 13.62 -8.14
N PHE A 29 5.13 12.92 -9.25
CA PHE A 29 5.10 13.52 -10.59
C PHE A 29 3.99 14.58 -10.72
N ALA A 30 2.75 14.23 -10.34
CA ALA A 30 1.61 15.14 -10.39
C ALA A 30 1.84 16.39 -9.54
N PHE A 31 2.46 16.24 -8.36
CA PHE A 31 2.81 17.36 -7.51
C PHE A 31 3.81 18.31 -8.19
N SER A 32 4.92 17.80 -8.72
CA SER A 32 5.91 18.60 -9.41
C SER A 32 5.34 19.29 -10.66
N GLU A 33 4.50 18.59 -11.42
CA GLU A 33 3.84 19.14 -12.60
C GLU A 33 2.87 20.27 -12.21
N ASN A 34 2.05 20.07 -11.18
CA ASN A 34 1.10 21.07 -10.73
C ASN A 34 1.79 22.38 -10.29
N ILE A 35 2.95 22.31 -9.65
CA ILE A 35 3.73 23.52 -9.30
C ILE A 35 4.07 24.34 -10.55
N LEU A 36 4.55 23.69 -11.61
CA LEU A 36 4.91 24.37 -12.85
C LEU A 36 3.70 25.03 -13.51
N TYR A 37 2.58 24.32 -13.61
CA TYR A 37 1.36 24.87 -14.22
C TYR A 37 0.75 26.00 -13.41
N LEU A 38 0.72 25.89 -12.08
CA LEU A 38 0.22 26.98 -11.23
C LEU A 38 1.14 28.21 -11.33
N GLY A 39 2.45 28.02 -11.39
CA GLY A 39 3.42 29.09 -11.59
C GLY A 39 3.26 29.80 -12.94
N HIS A 40 3.11 29.04 -14.02
CA HIS A 40 2.83 29.59 -15.35
C HIS A 40 1.49 30.33 -15.41
N ALA A 41 0.42 29.73 -14.89
CA ALA A 41 -0.90 30.35 -14.89
C ALA A 41 -0.93 31.66 -14.09
N TYR A 42 -0.22 31.72 -12.97
CA TYR A 42 -0.08 32.94 -12.20
C TYR A 42 0.74 34.01 -12.94
N ALA A 43 1.85 33.62 -13.58
CA ALA A 43 2.69 34.54 -14.33
C ALA A 43 1.97 35.15 -15.54
N GLU A 44 1.10 34.40 -16.20
CA GLU A 44 0.44 34.79 -17.45
C GLU A 44 -0.92 35.45 -17.23
N TYR A 45 -1.68 34.99 -16.23
CA TYR A 45 -3.09 35.37 -16.02
C TYR A 45 -3.40 35.83 -14.57
N GLY A 46 -2.38 35.98 -13.72
CA GLY A 46 -2.54 36.44 -12.34
C GLY A 46 -3.42 35.52 -11.48
N ASN A 47 -4.16 36.12 -10.55
CA ASN A 47 -4.98 35.37 -9.59
C ASN A 47 -6.14 34.59 -10.23
N GLU A 48 -6.70 35.08 -11.34
CA GLU A 48 -7.82 34.40 -12.01
C GLU A 48 -7.38 33.11 -12.72
N GLY A 49 -6.27 33.16 -13.48
CA GLY A 49 -5.74 31.94 -14.11
C GLY A 49 -5.16 30.95 -13.10
N LEU A 50 -4.61 31.44 -11.99
CA LEU A 50 -4.22 30.59 -10.86
C LEU A 50 -5.43 29.82 -10.31
N GLY A 51 -6.55 30.50 -10.07
CA GLY A 51 -7.78 29.88 -9.54
C GLY A 51 -8.36 28.83 -10.48
N ALA A 52 -8.50 29.15 -11.77
CA ALA A 52 -9.02 28.21 -12.77
C ALA A 52 -8.11 26.97 -12.93
N THR A 53 -6.79 27.19 -13.02
CA THR A 53 -5.80 26.11 -13.13
C THR A 53 -5.75 25.25 -11.87
N PHE A 54 -5.91 25.86 -10.69
CA PHE A 54 -5.99 25.12 -9.44
C PHE A 54 -7.20 24.17 -9.42
N ILE A 55 -8.39 24.62 -9.84
CA ILE A 55 -9.57 23.74 -9.88
C ILE A 55 -9.34 22.58 -10.86
N LEU A 56 -8.89 22.86 -12.08
CA LEU A 56 -8.67 21.83 -13.08
C LEU A 56 -7.58 20.83 -12.66
N ARG A 57 -6.45 21.31 -12.12
CA ARG A 57 -5.30 20.45 -11.84
C ARG A 57 -5.30 19.80 -10.45
N CYS A 58 -5.73 20.55 -9.44
CA CYS A 58 -5.69 20.09 -8.05
C CYS A 58 -6.99 19.43 -7.60
N LEU A 59 -8.13 19.72 -8.22
CA LEU A 59 -9.41 19.11 -7.86
C LEU A 59 -9.86 18.04 -8.87
N MET A 60 -9.72 18.30 -10.16
CA MET A 60 -10.17 17.37 -11.21
C MET A 60 -9.07 16.39 -11.68
N ALA A 61 -7.85 16.85 -11.93
CA ALA A 61 -6.78 15.99 -12.44
C ALA A 61 -5.95 15.15 -11.43
N PRO A 62 -6.03 15.28 -10.08
CA PRO A 62 -5.04 14.63 -9.20
C PRO A 62 -5.17 13.10 -9.19
N PHE A 63 -6.31 12.55 -9.63
CA PHE A 63 -6.57 11.12 -9.62
C PHE A 63 -6.12 10.41 -10.90
N ALA A 64 -5.87 11.14 -11.99
CA ALA A 64 -5.49 10.56 -13.28
C ALA A 64 -4.09 9.95 -13.23
N HIS A 65 -3.10 10.71 -12.75
CA HIS A 65 -1.71 10.25 -12.71
C HIS A 65 -1.50 9.02 -11.81
N PRO A 66 -2.01 8.96 -10.56
CA PRO A 66 -1.91 7.76 -9.75
C PRO A 66 -2.60 6.54 -10.37
N LEU A 67 -3.72 6.74 -11.08
CA LEU A 67 -4.45 5.65 -11.74
C LEU A 67 -3.66 5.09 -12.93
N PHE A 68 -3.09 5.96 -13.77
CA PHE A 68 -2.31 5.53 -14.94
C PHE A 68 -1.01 4.85 -14.50
N THR A 69 -0.31 5.39 -13.50
CA THR A 69 0.89 4.74 -12.97
C THR A 69 0.55 3.44 -12.26
N ALA A 70 -0.60 3.34 -11.59
CA ALA A 70 -1.05 2.09 -10.98
C ALA A 70 -1.22 0.96 -12.01
N CYS A 71 -1.62 1.23 -13.27
CA CYS A 71 -1.64 0.21 -14.32
C CYS A 71 -0.26 -0.42 -14.55
N ILE A 72 0.80 0.40 -14.55
CA ILE A 72 2.19 -0.05 -14.64
C ILE A 72 2.54 -0.87 -13.38
N GLY A 73 2.19 -0.35 -12.20
CA GLY A 73 2.40 -1.04 -10.92
C GLY A 73 1.74 -2.44 -10.86
N ILE A 74 0.51 -2.56 -11.36
CA ILE A 74 -0.22 -3.83 -11.46
C ILE A 74 0.49 -4.78 -12.43
N GLY A 75 0.87 -4.31 -13.62
CA GLY A 75 1.59 -5.13 -14.60
C GLY A 75 2.91 -5.68 -14.05
N LEU A 76 3.67 -4.84 -13.36
CA LEU A 76 4.92 -5.24 -12.71
C LEU A 76 4.68 -6.19 -11.53
N GLY A 77 3.65 -5.95 -10.73
CA GLY A 77 3.26 -6.84 -9.64
C GLY A 77 2.83 -8.23 -10.12
N LEU A 78 2.09 -8.30 -11.22
CA LEU A 78 1.71 -9.57 -11.87
C LEU A 78 2.94 -10.27 -12.48
N ALA A 79 3.86 -9.51 -13.08
CA ALA A 79 5.14 -10.04 -13.55
C ALA A 79 5.95 -10.66 -12.40
N ALA A 80 5.99 -10.02 -11.22
CA ALA A 80 6.71 -10.54 -10.07
C ALA A 80 6.03 -11.79 -9.46
N SER A 81 4.70 -11.79 -9.36
CA SER A 81 3.96 -12.79 -8.58
C SER A 81 3.40 -13.98 -9.37
N VAL A 82 3.08 -13.80 -10.65
CA VAL A 82 2.39 -14.82 -11.47
C VAL A 82 3.32 -15.42 -12.52
N ALA A 83 4.15 -14.59 -13.16
CA ALA A 83 4.94 -15.04 -14.31
C ALA A 83 6.09 -15.97 -13.91
N ARG A 84 6.12 -17.15 -14.54
CA ARG A 84 7.17 -18.17 -14.35
C ARG A 84 8.31 -18.06 -15.36
N THR A 85 8.11 -17.34 -16.46
CA THR A 85 9.08 -17.17 -17.55
C THR A 85 9.44 -15.70 -17.75
N VAL A 86 10.62 -15.44 -18.32
CA VAL A 86 11.08 -14.07 -18.65
C VAL A 86 10.13 -13.40 -19.64
N TRP A 87 9.64 -14.15 -20.64
CA TRP A 87 8.65 -13.65 -21.59
C TRP A 87 7.30 -13.32 -20.94
N GLY A 88 6.84 -14.13 -19.99
CA GLY A 88 5.64 -13.82 -19.21
C GLY A 88 5.80 -12.52 -18.40
N LYS A 89 6.97 -12.31 -17.78
CA LYS A 89 7.27 -11.08 -17.04
C LYS A 89 7.22 -9.86 -17.94
N PHE A 90 7.83 -9.94 -19.11
CA PHE A 90 7.79 -8.87 -20.10
C PHE A 90 6.36 -8.62 -20.58
N GLY A 91 5.58 -9.67 -20.85
CA GLY A 91 4.18 -9.56 -21.27
C GLY A 91 3.31 -8.80 -20.27
N TYR A 92 3.37 -9.12 -18.98
CA TYR A 92 2.60 -8.39 -17.96
C TYR A 92 3.05 -6.93 -17.78
N ALA A 93 4.37 -6.68 -17.84
CA ALA A 93 4.90 -5.32 -17.76
C ALA A 93 4.46 -4.48 -18.98
N ALA A 94 4.54 -5.05 -20.18
CA ALA A 94 4.10 -4.42 -21.43
C ALA A 94 2.59 -4.16 -21.42
N LEU A 95 1.78 -5.09 -20.91
CA LEU A 95 0.34 -4.90 -20.76
C LEU A 95 0.01 -3.72 -19.82
N GLY A 96 0.65 -3.67 -18.65
CA GLY A 96 0.46 -2.55 -17.71
C GLY A 96 0.85 -1.20 -18.30
N TYR A 97 1.93 -1.17 -19.08
CA TYR A 97 2.38 0.02 -19.80
C TYR A 97 1.42 0.44 -20.92
N ALA A 98 0.95 -0.52 -21.72
CA ALA A 98 -0.02 -0.27 -22.80
C ALA A 98 -1.34 0.28 -22.24
N CYS A 99 -1.84 -0.29 -21.13
CA CYS A 99 -3.03 0.24 -20.45
C CYS A 99 -2.84 1.69 -19.99
N ALA A 100 -1.67 2.01 -19.41
CA ALA A 100 -1.36 3.38 -18.98
C ALA A 100 -1.34 4.36 -20.16
N MET A 101 -0.70 3.98 -21.27
CA MET A 101 -0.67 4.80 -22.49
C MET A 101 -2.06 5.02 -23.08
N LEU A 102 -2.89 3.98 -23.15
CA LEU A 102 -4.25 4.08 -23.67
C LEU A 102 -5.10 5.03 -22.83
N LEU A 103 -5.06 4.90 -21.50
CA LEU A 103 -5.79 5.80 -20.62
C LEU A 103 -5.32 7.26 -20.75
N HIS A 104 -4.01 7.47 -20.86
CA HIS A 104 -3.45 8.81 -21.10
C HIS A 104 -3.85 9.36 -22.48
N ALA A 105 -3.91 8.52 -23.52
CA ALA A 105 -4.35 8.93 -24.84
C ALA A 105 -5.83 9.33 -24.85
N VAL A 106 -6.70 8.59 -24.15
CA VAL A 106 -8.11 8.93 -23.98
C VAL A 106 -8.26 10.28 -23.27
N TRP A 107 -7.46 10.52 -22.24
CA TRP A 107 -7.43 11.80 -21.53
C TRP A 107 -7.03 12.96 -22.44
N ASN A 108 -5.93 12.82 -23.19
CA ASN A 108 -5.49 13.86 -24.13
C ASN A 108 -6.53 14.11 -25.24
N LEU A 109 -7.16 13.04 -25.74
CA LEU A 109 -8.20 13.15 -26.74
C LEU A 109 -9.42 13.89 -26.20
N SER A 110 -9.82 13.65 -24.95
CA SER A 110 -10.92 14.37 -24.31
C SER A 110 -10.66 15.87 -24.19
N ALA A 111 -9.43 16.28 -23.89
CA ALA A 111 -9.04 17.69 -23.85
C ALA A 111 -9.07 18.32 -25.25
N THR A 112 -8.69 17.55 -26.28
CA THR A 112 -8.69 18.02 -27.67
C THR A 112 -10.10 18.17 -28.24
N LEU A 113 -11.03 17.32 -27.82
CA LEU A 113 -12.43 17.31 -28.26
C LEU A 113 -13.36 18.15 -27.37
N ASP A 114 -12.80 18.89 -26.40
CA ASP A 114 -13.56 19.64 -25.37
C ASP A 114 -14.58 18.78 -24.59
N ALA A 115 -14.33 17.46 -24.52
CA ALA A 115 -15.16 16.46 -23.83
C ALA A 115 -14.59 16.09 -22.44
N TYR A 116 -13.83 17.02 -21.85
CA TYR A 116 -13.05 16.78 -20.65
C TYR A 116 -13.92 16.40 -19.46
N PHE A 117 -15.03 17.12 -19.25
CA PHE A 117 -15.93 16.90 -18.13
C PHE A 117 -16.68 15.57 -18.25
N GLU A 118 -17.14 15.21 -19.44
CA GLU A 118 -17.83 13.95 -19.71
C GLU A 118 -16.91 12.76 -19.49
N VAL A 119 -15.69 12.81 -20.02
CA VAL A 119 -14.70 11.73 -19.85
C VAL A 119 -14.25 11.64 -18.39
N TYR A 120 -14.10 12.77 -17.69
CA TYR A 120 -13.82 12.76 -16.26
C TYR A 120 -14.91 12.03 -15.46
N LEU A 121 -16.18 12.37 -15.66
CA LEU A 121 -17.29 11.80 -14.88
C LEU A 121 -17.63 10.36 -15.28
N ILE A 122 -17.59 10.02 -16.57
CA ILE A 122 -18.07 8.73 -17.07
C ILE A 122 -16.94 7.68 -17.09
N VAL A 123 -15.69 8.10 -17.24
CA VAL A 123 -14.54 7.19 -17.36
C VAL A 123 -13.66 7.26 -16.12
N GLN A 124 -13.14 8.44 -15.78
CA GLN A 124 -12.13 8.56 -14.72
C GLN A 124 -12.70 8.26 -13.33
N VAL A 125 -13.85 8.84 -12.96
CA VAL A 125 -14.45 8.62 -11.64
C VAL A 125 -14.79 7.14 -11.42
N PRO A 126 -15.48 6.43 -12.33
CA PRO A 126 -15.74 4.99 -12.17
C PRO A 126 -14.47 4.13 -12.12
N LEU A 127 -13.46 4.44 -12.95
CA LEU A 127 -12.18 3.71 -12.89
C LEU A 127 -11.47 3.93 -11.56
N PHE A 128 -11.49 5.16 -11.03
CA PHE A 128 -10.90 5.47 -9.73
C PHE A 128 -11.63 4.76 -8.58
N ILE A 129 -12.97 4.72 -8.61
CA ILE A 129 -13.78 3.94 -7.65
C ILE A 129 -13.44 2.46 -7.76
N GLY A 130 -13.35 1.91 -8.97
CA GLY A 130 -12.96 0.52 -9.22
C GLY A 130 -11.55 0.22 -8.69
N PHE A 131 -10.61 1.16 -8.86
CA PHE A 131 -9.26 1.07 -8.32
C PHE A 131 -9.24 1.07 -6.78
N LEU A 132 -10.00 1.95 -6.12
CA LEU A 132 -10.15 1.95 -4.67
C LEU A 132 -10.80 0.64 -4.16
N ALA A 133 -11.81 0.14 -4.88
CA ALA A 133 -12.43 -1.15 -4.57
C ALA A 133 -11.42 -2.30 -4.71
N LEU A 134 -10.60 -2.31 -5.75
CA LEU A 134 -9.52 -3.28 -5.93
C LEU A 134 -8.51 -3.22 -4.77
N LEU A 135 -8.04 -2.02 -4.39
CA LEU A 135 -7.15 -1.84 -3.25
C LEU A 135 -7.75 -2.37 -1.96
N PHE A 136 -9.03 -2.08 -1.72
CA PHE A 136 -9.75 -2.56 -0.54
C PHE A 136 -9.87 -4.09 -0.53
N LEU A 137 -10.20 -4.71 -1.66
CA LEU A 137 -10.28 -6.16 -1.81
C LEU A 137 -8.91 -6.82 -1.59
N LEU A 138 -7.84 -6.25 -2.15
CA LEU A 138 -6.48 -6.73 -1.96
C LEU A 138 -6.07 -6.65 -0.48
N LYS A 139 -6.35 -5.53 0.20
CA LYS A 139 -6.07 -5.37 1.63
C LYS A 139 -6.88 -6.31 2.51
N ARG A 140 -8.15 -6.57 2.17
CA ARG A 140 -8.94 -7.61 2.84
C ARG A 140 -8.33 -9.00 2.67
N ARG A 141 -7.90 -9.38 1.46
CA ARG A 141 -7.25 -10.67 1.21
C ARG A 141 -5.92 -10.85 1.96
N GLU A 142 -5.17 -9.77 2.13
CA GLU A 142 -3.95 -9.75 2.95
C GLU A 142 -4.28 -10.02 4.42
N GLY A 143 -5.27 -9.31 4.99
CA GLY A 143 -5.75 -9.55 6.35
C GLY A 143 -6.26 -10.98 6.58
N GLU A 144 -7.00 -11.54 5.62
CA GLU A 144 -7.44 -12.94 5.63
C GLU A 144 -6.28 -13.94 5.63
N THR A 145 -5.20 -13.60 4.94
CA THR A 145 -3.98 -14.41 4.94
C THR A 145 -3.28 -14.34 6.29
N ILE A 146 -3.14 -13.14 6.86
CA ILE A 146 -2.62 -12.96 8.22
C ILE A 146 -3.44 -13.77 9.22
N ARG A 147 -4.77 -13.65 9.19
CA ARG A 147 -5.67 -14.41 10.06
C ARG A 147 -5.41 -15.91 9.94
N ARG A 148 -5.48 -16.46 8.73
CA ARG A 148 -5.31 -17.90 8.49
C ARG A 148 -3.97 -18.42 8.99
N GLN A 149 -2.88 -17.68 8.76
CA GLN A 149 -1.55 -18.13 9.17
C GLN A 149 -1.36 -18.00 10.69
N LEU A 150 -1.80 -16.89 11.30
CA LEU A 150 -1.63 -16.66 12.73
C LEU A 150 -2.59 -17.47 13.61
N THR A 151 -3.74 -17.92 13.09
CA THR A 151 -4.64 -18.83 13.83
C THR A 151 -3.91 -20.10 14.27
N ALA A 152 -3.05 -20.68 13.42
CA ALA A 152 -2.28 -21.88 13.79
C ALA A 152 -1.34 -21.63 14.98
N TYR A 153 -0.80 -20.41 15.12
CA TYR A 153 0.03 -20.04 16.26
C TYR A 153 -0.81 -19.73 17.51
N ALA A 154 -2.04 -19.20 17.32
CA ALA A 154 -2.98 -19.01 18.40
C ALA A 154 -3.42 -20.34 19.03
N ASP A 155 -3.63 -21.37 18.21
CA ASP A 155 -3.96 -22.73 18.66
C ASP A 155 -2.84 -23.33 19.55
N HIS A 156 -1.62 -22.83 19.43
CA HIS A 156 -0.45 -23.23 20.23
C HIS A 156 -0.06 -22.21 21.31
N GLY A 157 -0.91 -21.20 21.56
CA GLY A 157 -0.75 -20.25 22.68
C GLY A 157 0.18 -19.04 22.43
N TRP A 158 0.74 -18.90 21.22
CA TRP A 158 1.59 -17.74 20.89
C TRP A 158 0.79 -16.42 20.77
N PHE A 159 -0.46 -16.52 20.32
CA PHE A 159 -1.40 -15.41 20.23
C PHE A 159 -2.74 -15.79 20.84
N THR A 160 -3.53 -14.79 21.21
CA THR A 160 -4.96 -14.94 21.47
C THR A 160 -5.75 -14.72 20.18
N TYR A 161 -6.93 -15.34 20.05
CA TYR A 161 -7.79 -15.10 18.89
C TYR A 161 -8.18 -13.61 18.68
N PRO A 162 -8.43 -12.81 19.74
CA PRO A 162 -8.62 -11.36 19.60
C PRO A 162 -7.39 -10.63 19.05
N GLU A 163 -6.16 -11.01 19.45
CA GLU A 163 -4.93 -10.44 18.88
C GLU A 163 -4.83 -10.77 17.40
N VAL A 164 -5.12 -12.01 16.99
CA VAL A 164 -5.16 -12.39 15.57
C VAL A 164 -6.19 -11.59 14.79
N ALA A 165 -7.40 -11.40 15.34
CA ALA A 165 -8.44 -10.58 14.72
C ALA A 165 -8.01 -9.12 14.57
N MET A 166 -7.32 -8.56 15.57
CA MET A 166 -6.74 -7.22 15.52
C MET A 166 -5.67 -7.12 14.42
N LEU A 167 -4.73 -8.07 14.39
CA LEU A 167 -3.62 -8.11 13.42
C LEU A 167 -4.11 -8.24 11.97
N ALA A 168 -5.21 -8.95 11.75
CA ALA A 168 -5.84 -9.11 10.43
C ALA A 168 -6.60 -7.85 9.93
N SER A 169 -6.74 -6.81 10.76
CA SER A 169 -7.61 -5.65 10.47
C SER A 169 -6.86 -4.32 10.59
N VAL A 170 -6.74 -3.60 9.48
CA VAL A 170 -6.13 -2.25 9.45
C VAL A 170 -6.75 -1.26 10.45
N PRO A 171 -8.09 -1.10 10.55
CA PRO A 171 -8.65 -0.18 11.53
C PRO A 171 -8.38 -0.64 12.96
N ALA A 172 -8.41 -1.95 13.25
CA ALA A 172 -8.12 -2.46 14.59
C ALA A 172 -6.64 -2.26 14.97
N ARG A 173 -5.71 -2.45 14.03
CA ARG A 173 -4.28 -2.13 14.21
C ARG A 173 -4.05 -0.68 14.58
N ARG A 174 -4.72 0.25 13.90
CA ARG A 174 -4.65 1.70 14.22
C ARG A 174 -5.20 1.99 15.61
N GLN A 175 -6.35 1.42 15.96
CA GLN A 175 -6.94 1.58 17.28
C GLN A 175 -6.03 1.02 18.38
N ALA A 176 -5.40 -0.14 18.16
CA ALA A 176 -4.46 -0.73 19.10
C ALA A 176 -3.22 0.15 19.31
N LYS A 177 -2.67 0.77 18.26
CA LYS A 177 -1.58 1.76 18.38
C LYS A 177 -2.02 2.98 19.17
N GLN A 178 -3.19 3.53 18.87
CA GLN A 178 -3.75 4.69 19.57
C GLN A 178 -4.02 4.40 21.05
N TRP A 179 -4.54 3.21 21.36
CA TRP A 179 -4.70 2.73 22.72
C TRP A 179 -3.34 2.62 23.42
N ALA A 180 -2.35 1.98 22.79
CA ALA A 180 -1.03 1.83 23.39
C ALA A 180 -0.37 3.20 23.65
N HIS A 181 -0.53 4.15 22.72
CA HIS A 181 -0.09 5.53 22.93
C HIS A 181 -0.83 6.20 24.11
N ALA A 182 -2.14 6.08 24.18
CA ALA A 182 -2.94 6.74 25.20
C ALA A 182 -2.63 6.23 26.63
N TRP A 183 -2.35 4.94 26.79
CA TRP A 183 -2.15 4.33 28.10
C TRP A 183 -0.68 4.22 28.53
N ILE A 184 0.23 4.03 27.58
CA ILE A 184 1.66 3.75 27.84
C ILE A 184 2.56 4.87 27.27
N GLY A 185 2.04 5.75 26.42
CA GLY A 185 2.79 6.79 25.72
C GLY A 185 3.50 6.30 24.46
N GLU A 186 4.42 7.11 23.93
CA GLU A 186 5.17 6.81 22.70
C GLU A 186 5.89 5.45 22.73
N ARG A 187 6.29 4.99 23.92
CA ARG A 187 6.93 3.68 24.08
C ARG A 187 5.95 2.55 23.77
N GLY A 188 4.70 2.65 24.23
CA GLY A 188 3.67 1.66 23.94
C GLY A 188 3.25 1.68 22.48
N GLU A 189 3.16 2.85 21.86
CA GLU A 189 2.89 2.94 20.43
C GLU A 189 3.96 2.21 19.61
N ARG A 190 5.24 2.44 19.91
CA ARG A 190 6.37 1.76 19.26
C ARG A 190 6.38 0.27 19.51
N ALA A 191 6.10 -0.18 20.73
CA ALA A 191 6.00 -1.60 21.06
C ALA A 191 4.84 -2.28 20.31
N MET A 192 3.67 -1.62 20.23
CA MET A 192 2.51 -2.10 19.47
C MET A 192 2.79 -2.14 17.97
N GLU A 193 3.48 -1.15 17.42
CA GLU A 193 3.91 -1.14 16.02
C GLU A 193 4.88 -2.29 15.72
N ALA A 194 5.89 -2.50 16.57
CA ALA A 194 6.84 -3.61 16.43
C ALA A 194 6.13 -4.97 16.51
N PHE A 195 5.24 -5.17 17.49
CA PHE A 195 4.39 -6.36 17.62
C PHE A 195 3.58 -6.62 16.34
N GLN A 196 2.89 -5.60 15.82
CA GLN A 196 2.08 -5.72 14.61
C GLN A 196 2.93 -6.01 13.36
N SER A 197 4.09 -5.39 13.24
CA SER A 197 5.01 -5.59 12.11
C SER A 197 5.55 -7.01 12.11
N GLN A 198 6.12 -7.47 13.22
CA GLN A 198 6.72 -8.81 13.32
C GLN A 198 5.67 -9.92 13.18
N ALA A 199 4.46 -9.74 13.70
CA ALA A 199 3.38 -10.70 13.49
C ALA A 199 2.93 -10.77 12.03
N SER A 200 2.96 -9.64 11.30
CA SER A 200 2.73 -9.62 9.85
C SER A 200 3.86 -10.35 9.11
N ASP A 201 5.12 -10.12 9.51
CA ASP A 201 6.29 -10.80 8.94
C ASP A 201 6.25 -12.32 9.16
N LEU A 202 5.86 -12.76 10.36
CA LEU A 202 5.66 -14.16 10.70
C LEU A 202 4.59 -14.80 9.81
N ALA A 203 3.45 -14.12 9.63
CA ALA A 203 2.38 -14.61 8.78
C ALA A 203 2.82 -14.77 7.32
N LEU A 204 3.55 -13.79 6.78
CA LEU A 204 4.07 -13.83 5.41
C LEU A 204 5.17 -14.88 5.25
N LEU A 205 6.07 -15.02 6.23
CA LEU A 205 7.09 -16.08 6.26
C LEU A 205 6.42 -17.46 6.23
N ARG A 206 5.42 -17.67 7.09
CA ARG A 206 4.68 -18.94 7.13
C ARG A 206 3.93 -19.24 5.82
N GLN A 207 3.37 -18.21 5.19
CA GLN A 207 2.77 -18.35 3.86
C GLN A 207 3.79 -18.80 2.82
N ARG A 208 5.01 -18.24 2.83
CA ARG A 208 6.09 -18.65 1.90
C ARG A 208 6.56 -20.08 2.19
N MET A 209 6.69 -20.46 3.46
CA MET A 209 7.07 -21.83 3.86
C MET A 209 6.03 -22.84 3.36
N THR A 210 4.74 -22.55 3.55
CA THR A 210 3.64 -23.40 3.07
C THR A 210 3.64 -23.56 1.55
N ARG A 211 4.10 -22.54 0.81
CA ARG A 211 4.19 -22.55 -0.65
C ARG A 211 5.53 -23.09 -1.19
N GLN A 212 6.39 -23.63 -0.33
CA GLN A 212 7.75 -24.08 -0.67
C GLN A 212 8.59 -22.99 -1.37
N ALA A 213 8.33 -21.73 -1.03
CA ALA A 213 9.00 -20.56 -1.58
C ALA A 213 9.85 -19.84 -0.52
N ALA A 214 10.12 -20.48 0.62
CA ALA A 214 10.88 -19.91 1.72
C ALA A 214 12.38 -20.18 1.58
N GLU A 215 13.19 -19.28 2.15
CA GLU A 215 14.65 -19.39 2.20
C GLU A 215 15.07 -20.55 3.12
N PRO A 216 16.29 -21.12 2.96
CA PRO A 216 16.75 -22.26 3.76
C PRO A 216 16.79 -22.01 5.28
N ASP A 217 16.95 -20.76 5.69
CA ASP A 217 16.99 -20.28 7.07
C ASP A 217 15.61 -19.89 7.64
N ALA A 218 14.52 -20.12 6.90
CA ALA A 218 13.18 -19.69 7.29
C ALA A 218 12.73 -20.20 8.66
N VAL A 219 13.20 -21.37 9.10
CA VAL A 219 12.88 -21.93 10.43
C VAL A 219 13.56 -21.12 11.54
N ILE A 220 14.81 -20.72 11.34
CA ILE A 220 15.55 -19.88 12.30
C ILE A 220 14.85 -18.53 12.42
N ARG A 221 14.49 -17.95 11.27
CA ARG A 221 13.79 -16.67 11.23
C ARG A 221 12.39 -16.73 11.85
N GLU A 222 11.69 -17.84 11.70
CA GLU A 222 10.41 -18.10 12.38
C GLU A 222 10.59 -18.05 13.90
N GLN A 223 11.65 -18.67 14.44
CA GLN A 223 11.96 -18.64 15.87
C GLN A 223 12.30 -17.22 16.36
N GLU A 224 13.18 -16.51 15.65
CA GLU A 224 13.55 -15.12 15.99
C GLU A 224 12.33 -14.19 16.05
N LEU A 225 11.40 -14.34 15.10
CA LEU A 225 10.16 -13.57 15.08
C LEU A 225 9.26 -13.92 16.28
N LEU A 226 9.13 -15.19 16.62
CA LEU A 226 8.33 -15.64 17.76
C LEU A 226 8.88 -15.10 19.09
N GLU A 227 10.20 -15.12 19.27
CA GLU A 227 10.88 -14.56 20.44
C GLU A 227 10.66 -13.05 20.56
N ALA A 228 10.81 -12.32 19.45
CA ALA A 228 10.62 -10.88 19.42
C ALA A 228 9.15 -10.49 19.70
N ILE A 229 8.19 -11.23 19.13
CA ILE A 229 6.76 -11.05 19.37
C ILE A 229 6.43 -11.28 20.85
N ALA A 230 6.97 -12.35 21.44
CA ALA A 230 6.78 -12.64 22.87
C ALA A 230 7.33 -11.51 23.76
N ALA A 231 8.51 -10.96 23.42
CA ALA A 231 9.12 -9.86 24.14
C ALA A 231 8.26 -8.57 24.09
N HIS A 232 7.79 -8.15 22.91
CA HIS A 232 6.93 -6.97 22.80
C HIS A 232 5.57 -7.15 23.47
N ARG A 233 5.02 -8.36 23.43
CA ARG A 233 3.78 -8.68 24.13
C ARG A 233 3.96 -8.59 25.65
N ALA A 234 5.06 -9.11 26.18
CA ALA A 234 5.40 -8.97 27.60
C ALA A 234 5.58 -7.50 28.01
N GLU A 235 6.22 -6.68 27.17
CA GLU A 235 6.38 -5.25 27.40
C GLU A 235 5.03 -4.51 27.45
N LEU A 236 4.14 -4.75 26.48
CA LEU A 236 2.81 -4.15 26.44
C LEU A 236 1.96 -4.56 27.66
N LEU A 237 2.04 -5.82 28.08
CA LEU A 237 1.34 -6.32 29.25
C LEU A 237 1.91 -5.73 30.54
N ALA A 238 3.24 -5.68 30.71
CA ALA A 238 3.88 -5.10 31.89
C ALA A 238 3.55 -3.61 32.05
N ALA A 239 3.54 -2.88 30.94
CA ALA A 239 3.18 -1.47 30.93
C ALA A 239 1.70 -1.24 31.28
N ALA A 240 0.79 -2.14 30.86
CA ALA A 240 -0.63 -2.04 31.21
C ALA A 240 -0.92 -2.27 32.70
N HIS A 241 -0.04 -2.97 33.43
CA HIS A 241 -0.21 -3.25 34.87
C HIS A 241 0.47 -2.21 35.78
N THR A 242 1.23 -1.27 35.21
CA THR A 242 1.88 -0.20 35.98
C THR A 242 1.00 1.05 35.87
N PRO A 243 0.21 1.43 36.90
CA PRO A 243 -0.64 2.60 36.80
C PRO A 243 0.26 3.81 36.55
N THR A 244 0.00 4.55 35.47
CA THR A 244 0.54 5.89 35.29
C THR A 244 -0.07 6.76 36.40
N LEU A 245 0.65 6.86 37.53
CA LEU A 245 0.37 7.87 38.53
C LEU A 245 0.37 9.23 37.82
N GLY A 246 -0.80 9.88 37.85
CA GLY A 246 -1.15 11.00 37.00
C GLY A 246 -0.10 12.11 36.96
N ARG A 247 -0.02 12.73 35.79
CA ARG A 247 0.42 14.11 35.61
C ARG A 247 -0.76 14.93 35.10
#